data_AF-A6LMZ6-F1
#
_entry.id   AF-A6LMZ6-F1
#
_cell.length_a   1.000
_cell.length_b   1.000
_cell.length_c   1.000
_cell.angle_alpha   90.00
_cell.angle_beta   90.00
_cell.angle_gamma   90.00
#
_symmetry.space_group_name_H-M   'P 1'
#
loop_
_entity.id
_entity.type
_entity.pdbx_description
1 polymer ?
#
loop_
_entity_poly.entity_id
_entity_poly.type
_entity_poly.pdbx_seq_one_letter_code
_entity_poly.pdbx_strand_id
1 'polypeptide(L)'
;MLLEFEDGWIEYKKLTVRGIELLRKGRVIEALPFHIIRWSENVPITTKTCGMLKHETVELLRQKLLESVEPLLSIEGYKLKRWLNLMLSDIKMGNNVPEEDRQMYDFIKENYFQFVLAYVDHKGNIINLPESGGIFDQPVDWIIFLINFKTVFVEQLANKNKGR
;
A
#
# COMPACT_ATOMS: atom_id res chain seq x y z
N MET A 1 -7.97 5.60 9.66
CA MET A 1 -8.39 4.37 10.39
C MET A 1 -8.37 4.69 11.87
N LEU A 2 -9.26 4.11 12.67
CA LEU A 2 -9.40 4.41 14.10
C LEU A 2 -9.11 3.16 14.94
N LEU A 3 -8.30 3.32 15.98
CA LEU A 3 -8.13 2.35 17.06
C LEU A 3 -8.71 2.95 18.35
N GLU A 4 -9.63 2.22 18.98
CA GLU A 4 -10.25 2.59 20.25
C GLU A 4 -9.72 1.69 21.36
N PHE A 5 -9.48 2.30 22.51
CA PHE A 5 -9.01 1.69 23.75
C PHE A 5 -9.95 2.12 24.88
N GLU A 6 -9.90 1.44 26.02
CA GLU A 6 -10.70 1.83 27.20
C GLU A 6 -10.44 3.28 27.63
N ASP A 7 -9.18 3.71 27.54
CA ASP A 7 -8.73 5.03 28.01
C ASP A 7 -8.52 6.06 26.88
N GLY A 8 -8.85 5.75 25.62
CA GLY A 8 -8.54 6.68 24.53
C GLY A 8 -8.66 6.12 23.11
N TRP A 9 -8.18 6.88 22.14
CA TRP A 9 -8.23 6.51 20.73
C TRP A 9 -7.04 7.05 19.94
N ILE A 10 -6.70 6.37 18.85
CA ILE A 10 -5.64 6.75 17.92
C ILE A 10 -6.20 6.67 16.50
N GLU A 11 -6.21 7.79 15.78
CA GLU A 11 -6.43 7.81 14.34
C GLU A 11 -5.11 7.74 13.59
N TYR A 12 -5.03 6.84 12.62
CA TYR A 12 -3.82 6.57 11.86
C TYR A 12 -4.10 6.34 10.37
N LYS A 13 -3.08 6.56 9.55
CA LYS A 13 -3.06 6.25 8.12
C LYS A 13 -2.30 4.95 7.81
N LYS A 14 -2.36 4.51 6.54
CA LYS A 14 -1.67 3.30 6.07
C LYS A 14 -0.16 3.37 6.28
N LEU A 15 0.47 2.21 6.37
CA LEU A 15 1.92 2.09 6.47
C LEU A 15 2.61 2.68 5.23
N THR A 16 3.51 3.64 5.47
CA THR A 16 4.25 4.35 4.42
C THR A 16 5.58 3.67 4.09
N VAL A 17 6.21 4.06 2.98
CA VAL A 17 7.55 3.56 2.59
C VAL A 17 8.59 3.84 3.68
N ARG A 18 8.59 5.04 4.26
CA ARG A 18 9.45 5.34 5.41
C ARG A 18 9.13 4.45 6.61
N GLY A 19 7.84 4.24 6.86
CA GLY A 19 7.37 3.40 7.95
C GLY A 19 7.90 1.98 7.86
N ILE A 20 7.74 1.32 6.71
CA ILE A 20 8.19 -0.07 6.56
C ILE A 20 9.71 -0.21 6.69
N GLU A 21 10.48 0.78 6.22
CA GLU A 21 11.94 0.79 6.39
C GLU A 21 12.36 0.89 7.85
N LEU A 22 11.67 1.71 8.65
CA LEU A 22 11.93 1.84 10.09
C LEU A 22 11.51 0.58 10.84
N LEU A 23 10.34 0.01 10.54
CA LEU A 23 9.87 -1.23 11.15
C LEU A 23 10.83 -2.40 10.88
N ARG A 24 11.34 -2.54 9.65
CA ARG A 24 12.34 -3.56 9.29
C ARG A 24 13.66 -3.44 10.07
N LYS A 25 13.99 -2.24 10.54
CA LYS A 25 15.16 -1.98 11.40
C LYS A 25 14.86 -2.13 12.90
N GLY A 26 13.66 -2.57 13.27
CA GLY A 26 13.21 -2.64 14.67
C GLY A 26 12.89 -1.27 15.29
N ARG A 27 12.85 -0.19 14.50
CA ARG A 27 12.65 1.19 14.98
C ARG A 27 11.16 1.54 15.02
N VAL A 28 10.38 0.78 15.79
CA VAL A 28 8.91 0.90 15.82
C VAL A 28 8.45 2.28 16.29
N ILE A 29 8.97 2.75 17.44
CA ILE A 29 8.59 4.05 18.03
C ILE A 29 8.89 5.22 17.09
N GLU A 30 9.96 5.12 16.30
CA GLU A 30 10.32 6.14 15.33
C GLU A 30 9.41 6.14 14.10
N ALA A 31 8.81 5.00 13.77
CA ALA A 31 7.86 4.90 12.68
C ALA A 31 6.53 5.57 13.04
N LEU A 32 6.06 5.45 14.30
CA LEU A 32 4.70 5.83 14.68
C LEU A 32 4.29 7.28 14.36
N PRO A 33 5.13 8.31 14.59
CA PRO A 33 4.75 9.70 14.32
C PRO A 33 4.39 9.99 12.85
N PHE A 34 4.89 9.20 11.91
CA PHE A 34 4.56 9.35 10.49
C PHE A 34 3.19 8.78 10.11
N HIS A 35 2.57 8.00 11.00
CA HIS A 35 1.34 7.26 10.71
C HIS A 35 0.18 7.69 11.60
N ILE A 36 0.44 8.18 12.81
CA ILE A 36 -0.62 8.73 13.67
C ILE A 36 -1.00 10.12 13.14
N ILE A 37 -2.28 10.30 12.82
CA ILE A 37 -2.84 11.57 12.36
C ILE A 37 -3.24 12.42 13.56
N ARG A 38 -3.98 11.82 14.50
CA ARG A 38 -4.43 12.43 15.75
C ARG A 38 -4.69 11.34 16.79
N TRP A 39 -4.71 11.71 18.06
CA TRP A 39 -5.02 10.81 19.17
C TRP A 39 -5.78 11.56 20.26
N SER A 40 -6.34 10.82 21.22
CA SER A 40 -7.05 11.39 22.38
C SER A 40 -6.15 12.11 23.37
N GLU A 41 -4.83 11.92 23.28
CA GLU A 41 -3.86 12.53 24.18
C GLU A 41 -3.71 14.03 23.94
N ASN A 42 -3.66 14.82 25.01
CA ASN A 42 -3.45 16.28 24.96
C ASN A 42 -1.97 16.68 24.75
N VAL A 43 -1.18 15.82 24.12
CA VAL A 43 0.24 16.07 23.82
C VAL A 43 0.52 15.94 22.32
N PRO A 44 1.53 16.64 21.78
CA PRO A 44 1.87 16.53 20.37
C PRO A 44 2.38 15.13 20.01
N ILE A 45 2.13 14.68 18.79
CA ILE A 45 2.62 13.41 18.25
C ILE A 45 4.10 13.57 17.85
N THR A 46 4.99 12.93 18.59
CA THR A 46 6.44 12.96 18.39
C THR A 46 7.03 11.60 18.75
N THR A 47 8.26 11.30 18.33
CA THR A 47 8.94 10.06 18.75
C THR A 47 8.98 9.90 20.26
N LYS A 48 9.18 11.01 21.00
CA LYS A 48 9.21 11.01 22.47
C LYS A 48 7.85 10.61 23.06
N THR A 49 6.78 11.25 22.62
CA THR A 49 5.42 10.99 23.14
C THR A 49 4.89 9.63 22.69
N CYS A 50 5.21 9.19 21.47
CA CYS A 50 4.94 7.82 21.03
C CYS A 50 5.70 6.78 21.89
N GLY A 51 6.90 7.11 22.36
CA GLY A 51 7.67 6.27 23.29
C GLY A 51 7.08 6.14 24.69
N MET A 52 6.07 6.96 25.04
CA MET A 52 5.36 6.89 26.31
C MET A 52 4.08 6.02 26.24
N LEU A 53 3.69 5.58 25.04
CA LEU A 53 2.54 4.69 24.88
C LEU A 53 2.78 3.36 25.58
N LYS A 54 1.70 2.74 26.10
CA LYS A 54 1.73 1.38 26.63
C LYS A 54 2.27 0.43 25.55
N HIS A 55 3.08 -0.56 25.94
CA HIS A 55 3.69 -1.51 25.01
C HIS A 55 2.65 -2.22 24.12
N GLU A 56 1.53 -2.64 24.72
CA GLU A 56 0.42 -3.29 24.02
C GLU A 56 -0.19 -2.40 22.93
N THR A 57 -0.33 -1.10 23.20
CA THR A 57 -0.80 -0.11 22.22
C THR A 57 0.17 0.01 21.06
N VAL A 58 1.47 0.04 21.33
CA VAL A 58 2.53 0.11 20.30
C VAL A 58 2.51 -1.14 19.42
N GLU A 59 2.42 -2.32 20.01
CA GLU A 59 2.40 -3.58 19.27
C GLU A 59 1.12 -3.73 18.44
N LEU A 60 -0.04 -3.37 18.99
CA LEU A 60 -1.29 -3.38 18.24
C LEU A 60 -1.23 -2.40 17.06
N LEU A 61 -0.73 -1.18 17.27
CA LEU A 61 -0.59 -0.20 16.20
C LEU A 61 0.40 -0.70 15.12
N ARG A 62 1.52 -1.30 15.53
CA ARG A 62 2.47 -1.93 14.60
C ARG A 62 1.81 -3.00 13.76
N GLN A 63 1.04 -3.89 14.39
CA GLN A 63 0.31 -4.95 13.70
C GLN A 63 -0.69 -4.36 12.70
N LYS A 64 -1.51 -3.39 13.12
CA LYS A 64 -2.53 -2.77 12.26
C LYS A 64 -1.92 -2.02 11.08
N LEU A 65 -0.76 -1.39 11.27
CA LEU A 65 -0.01 -0.78 10.18
C LEU A 65 0.44 -1.82 9.15
N LEU A 66 0.98 -2.97 9.59
CA LEU A 66 1.36 -4.06 8.69
C LEU A 66 0.14 -4.63 7.95
N GLU A 67 -0.95 -4.91 8.66
CA GLU A 67 -2.22 -5.39 8.09
C GLU A 67 -2.77 -4.43 7.02
N SER A 68 -2.58 -3.11 7.18
CA SER A 68 -3.10 -2.11 6.25
C SER A 68 -2.52 -2.18 4.83
N VAL A 69 -1.37 -2.85 4.67
CA VAL A 69 -0.65 -3.01 3.39
C VAL A 69 -0.34 -4.47 3.05
N GLU A 70 -0.68 -5.40 3.95
CA GLU A 70 -0.41 -6.83 3.82
C GLU A 70 -0.92 -7.41 2.49
N PRO A 71 -2.15 -7.07 2.00
CA PRO A 71 -2.66 -7.69 0.78
C PRO A 71 -1.76 -7.50 -0.45
N LEU A 72 -1.06 -6.37 -0.57
CA LEU A 72 -0.11 -6.16 -1.66
C LEU A 72 1.26 -6.76 -1.38
N LEU A 73 1.68 -6.79 -0.11
CA LEU A 73 2.98 -7.33 0.29
C LEU A 73 3.04 -8.85 0.20
N SER A 74 1.92 -9.54 0.39
CA SER A 74 1.85 -11.00 0.37
C SER A 74 1.70 -11.58 -1.03
N ILE A 75 1.37 -10.77 -2.04
CA ILE A 75 1.26 -11.25 -3.42
C ILE A 75 2.64 -11.52 -4.02
N GLU A 76 2.83 -12.73 -4.51
CA GLU A 76 4.00 -13.10 -5.29
C GLU A 76 4.10 -12.24 -6.56
N GLY A 77 5.27 -11.67 -6.84
CA GLY A 77 5.43 -10.70 -7.93
C GLY A 77 4.99 -11.22 -9.31
N TYR A 78 5.15 -12.52 -9.59
CA TYR A 78 4.68 -13.11 -10.85
C TYR A 78 3.15 -13.16 -10.94
N LYS A 79 2.44 -13.39 -9.82
CA LYS A 79 0.97 -13.39 -9.77
C LYS A 79 0.43 -12.00 -10.06
N LEU A 80 0.95 -10.98 -9.39
CA LEU A 80 0.56 -9.58 -9.63
C LEU A 80 0.77 -9.17 -11.09
N LYS A 81 1.93 -9.50 -11.67
CA LYS A 81 2.20 -9.24 -13.10
C LYS A 81 1.22 -9.95 -14.03
N ARG A 82 0.88 -11.21 -13.75
CA ARG A 82 -0.10 -11.97 -14.54
C ARG A 82 -1.48 -11.30 -14.47
N TRP A 83 -1.92 -10.90 -13.28
CA TRP A 83 -3.20 -10.24 -13.09
C TRP A 83 -3.27 -8.88 -13.78
N LEU A 84 -2.23 -8.06 -13.65
CA LEU A 84 -2.13 -6.78 -14.37
C LEU A 84 -2.22 -6.97 -15.89
N ASN A 85 -1.59 -8.01 -16.44
CA ASN A 85 -1.69 -8.33 -17.86
C ASN A 85 -3.12 -8.68 -18.28
N LEU A 86 -3.84 -9.46 -17.48
CA LEU A 86 -5.25 -9.79 -17.73
C LEU A 86 -6.12 -8.52 -17.70
N MET A 87 -5.94 -7.67 -16.68
CA MET A 87 -6.70 -6.43 -16.52
C MET A 87 -6.47 -5.46 -17.68
N LEU A 88 -5.22 -5.26 -18.11
CA LEU A 88 -4.89 -4.38 -19.24
C LEU A 88 -5.38 -4.92 -20.60
N SER A 89 -5.54 -6.24 -20.72
CA SER A 89 -6.02 -6.90 -21.95
C SER A 89 -7.53 -7.11 -21.96
N ASP A 90 -8.25 -6.69 -20.91
CA ASP A 90 -9.67 -6.98 -20.67
C ASP A 90 -10.02 -8.48 -20.77
N ILE A 91 -9.08 -9.34 -20.37
CA ILE A 91 -9.26 -10.79 -20.36
C ILE A 91 -9.79 -11.21 -18.99
N LYS A 92 -10.92 -11.92 -18.97
CA LYS A 92 -11.47 -12.49 -17.74
C LYS A 92 -10.61 -13.62 -17.20
N MET A 93 -10.52 -13.73 -15.87
CA MET A 93 -9.94 -14.91 -15.24
C MET A 93 -10.74 -16.16 -15.59
N GLY A 94 -10.04 -17.27 -15.82
CA GLY A 94 -10.67 -18.56 -16.06
C GLY A 94 -11.48 -19.07 -14.86
N ASN A 95 -12.40 -20.00 -15.10
CA ASN A 95 -13.27 -20.55 -14.06
C ASN A 95 -12.53 -21.51 -13.09
N ASN A 96 -11.36 -22.02 -13.49
CA ASN A 96 -10.58 -22.98 -12.71
C ASN A 96 -9.55 -22.33 -11.77
N VAL A 97 -9.59 -21.01 -11.57
CA VAL A 97 -8.68 -20.33 -10.66
C VAL A 97 -9.21 -20.48 -9.21
N PRO A 98 -8.34 -20.79 -8.22
CA PRO A 98 -8.76 -20.84 -6.82
C PRO A 98 -9.49 -19.57 -6.39
N GLU A 99 -10.47 -19.73 -5.51
CA GLU A 99 -11.33 -18.64 -5.06
C GLU A 99 -10.54 -17.52 -4.36
N GLU A 100 -9.53 -17.87 -3.55
CA GLU A 100 -8.65 -16.90 -2.88
C GLU A 100 -7.90 -16.01 -3.89
N ASP A 101 -7.38 -16.60 -4.97
CA ASP A 101 -6.71 -15.87 -6.04
C ASP A 101 -7.69 -14.95 -6.80
N ARG A 102 -8.96 -15.37 -6.94
CA ARG A 102 -10.02 -14.55 -7.55
C ARG A 102 -10.39 -13.36 -6.67
N GLN A 103 -10.59 -13.58 -5.38
CA GLN A 103 -10.89 -12.53 -4.41
C GLN A 103 -9.76 -11.49 -4.35
N MET A 104 -8.50 -11.95 -4.35
CA MET A 104 -7.36 -11.04 -4.37
C MET A 104 -7.27 -10.27 -5.70
N TYR A 105 -7.53 -10.93 -6.85
CA TYR A 105 -7.61 -10.24 -8.14
C TYR A 105 -8.66 -9.13 -8.15
N ASP A 106 -9.87 -9.43 -7.66
CA ASP A 106 -10.97 -8.45 -7.62
C ASP A 106 -10.65 -7.33 -6.63
N PHE A 107 -10.06 -7.64 -5.48
CA PHE A 107 -9.53 -6.65 -4.53
C PHE A 107 -8.53 -5.70 -5.21
N ILE A 108 -7.55 -6.21 -5.96
CA ILE A 108 -6.58 -5.39 -6.69
C ILE A 108 -7.26 -4.53 -7.75
N LYS A 109 -8.23 -5.11 -8.46
CA LYS A 109 -8.97 -4.43 -9.51
C LYS A 109 -9.74 -3.22 -8.95
N GLU A 110 -10.51 -3.44 -7.90
CA GLU A 110 -11.42 -2.46 -7.31
C GLU A 110 -10.69 -1.39 -6.51
N ASN A 111 -9.59 -1.74 -5.81
CA ASN A 111 -8.91 -0.82 -4.91
C ASN A 111 -7.72 -0.08 -5.56
N TYR A 112 -7.15 -0.61 -6.65
CA TYR A 112 -5.94 -0.05 -7.26
C TYR A 112 -6.08 0.19 -8.76
N PHE A 113 -6.45 -0.84 -9.52
CA PHE A 113 -6.45 -0.77 -10.98
C PHE A 113 -7.42 0.27 -11.51
N GLN A 114 -8.63 0.38 -10.95
CA GLN A 114 -9.62 1.38 -11.38
C GLN A 114 -9.13 2.83 -11.25
N PHE A 115 -8.21 3.12 -10.33
CA PHE A 115 -7.70 4.47 -10.09
C PHE A 115 -6.34 4.73 -10.74
N VAL A 116 -5.69 3.70 -11.32
CA VAL A 116 -4.29 3.80 -11.75
C VAL A 116 -4.03 4.90 -12.77
N LEU A 117 -5.00 5.16 -13.66
CA LEU A 117 -4.91 6.16 -14.71
C LEU A 117 -4.84 7.61 -14.18
N ALA A 118 -5.18 7.84 -12.90
CA ALA A 118 -4.96 9.12 -12.25
C ALA A 118 -3.47 9.37 -11.89
N TYR A 119 -2.67 8.30 -11.84
CA TYR A 119 -1.30 8.33 -11.36
C TYR A 119 -0.25 8.14 -12.46
N VAL A 120 -0.65 7.66 -13.64
CA VAL A 120 0.27 7.33 -14.72
C VAL A 120 -0.10 8.03 -16.03
N ASP A 121 0.91 8.43 -16.81
CA ASP A 121 0.70 8.95 -18.16
C ASP A 121 0.52 7.83 -19.21
N HIS A 122 0.25 8.23 -20.45
CA HIS A 122 0.12 7.33 -21.61
C HIS A 122 1.40 6.55 -21.97
N LYS A 123 2.55 6.88 -21.37
CA LYS A 123 3.82 6.17 -21.53
C LYS A 123 4.13 5.26 -20.35
N GLY A 124 3.27 5.23 -19.32
CA GLY A 124 3.45 4.47 -18.08
C GLY A 124 4.34 5.17 -17.05
N ASN A 125 4.66 6.45 -17.22
CA ASN A 125 5.39 7.20 -16.18
C ASN A 125 4.44 7.53 -15.03
N ILE A 126 4.90 7.36 -13.80
CA ILE A 126 4.18 7.82 -12.61
C ILE A 126 4.31 9.34 -12.56
N ILE A 127 3.18 10.04 -12.73
CA ILE A 127 3.12 11.51 -12.78
C ILE A 127 2.50 12.12 -11.51
N ASN A 128 1.70 11.35 -10.78
CA ASN A 128 1.12 11.77 -9.50
C ASN A 128 1.35 10.69 -8.45
N LEU A 129 1.37 11.10 -7.19
CA LEU A 129 1.43 10.21 -6.03
C LEU A 129 0.09 10.17 -5.29
N PRO A 130 -0.28 9.04 -4.65
CA PRO A 130 -1.56 8.91 -3.93
C PRO A 130 -1.75 9.89 -2.76
N GLU A 131 -0.68 10.19 -2.02
CA GLU A 131 -0.69 11.12 -0.92
C GLU A 131 0.23 12.32 -1.19
N SER A 132 -0.02 13.44 -0.50
CA SER A 132 0.89 14.58 -0.50
C SER A 132 2.25 14.21 0.10
N GLY A 133 3.32 14.82 -0.41
CA GLY A 133 4.69 14.61 0.08
C GLY A 133 5.56 13.86 -0.93
N GLY A 134 6.67 13.31 -0.46
CA GLY A 134 7.61 12.56 -1.29
C GLY A 134 7.28 11.08 -1.36
N ILE A 135 8.11 10.32 -2.08
CA ILE A 135 7.97 8.85 -2.23
C ILE A 135 7.96 8.12 -0.88
N PHE A 136 8.70 8.64 0.09
CA PHE A 136 8.81 8.07 1.43
C PHE A 136 7.53 8.21 2.27
N ASP A 137 6.69 9.18 1.94
CA ASP A 137 5.45 9.47 2.66
C ASP A 137 4.25 8.71 2.09
N GLN A 138 4.46 7.97 0.98
CA GLN A 138 3.41 7.25 0.27
C GLN A 138 3.10 5.89 0.91
N PRO A 139 1.83 5.42 0.83
CA PRO A 139 1.46 4.06 1.21
C PRO A 139 2.26 3.01 0.42
N VAL A 140 2.83 2.03 1.13
CA VAL A 140 3.70 1.00 0.53
C VAL A 140 2.99 0.17 -0.53
N ASP A 141 1.75 -0.22 -0.24
CA ASP A 141 0.89 -1.01 -1.13
C ASP A 141 0.74 -0.32 -2.50
N TRP A 142 0.43 0.97 -2.49
CA TRP A 142 0.32 1.77 -3.70
C TRP A 142 1.63 1.88 -4.48
N ILE A 143 2.77 2.08 -3.80
CA ILE A 143 4.06 2.16 -4.48
C ILE A 143 4.42 0.83 -5.13
N ILE A 144 4.20 -0.29 -4.45
CA ILE A 144 4.38 -1.63 -5.02
C ILE A 144 3.50 -1.81 -6.25
N PHE A 145 2.22 -1.44 -6.14
CA PHE A 145 1.28 -1.56 -7.24
C PHE A 145 1.71 -0.71 -8.45
N LEU A 146 2.02 0.58 -8.26
CA LEU A 146 2.38 1.50 -9.35
C LEU A 146 3.67 1.07 -10.08
N ILE A 147 4.68 0.58 -9.35
CA ILE A 147 5.92 0.09 -9.95
C ILE A 147 5.65 -1.15 -10.83
N ASN A 148 4.84 -2.10 -10.33
CA ASN A 148 4.50 -3.30 -11.07
C ASN A 148 3.61 -2.96 -12.28
N PHE A 149 2.62 -2.08 -12.10
CA PHE A 149 1.78 -1.59 -13.19
C PHE A 149 2.61 -0.95 -14.30
N LYS A 150 3.49 0.00 -13.95
CA LYS A 150 4.38 0.66 -14.92
C LYS A 150 5.18 -0.36 -15.71
N THR A 151 5.77 -1.34 -15.03
CA THR A 151 6.58 -2.39 -15.68
C THR A 151 5.76 -3.14 -16.71
N VAL A 152 4.60 -3.67 -16.32
CA VAL A 152 3.73 -4.45 -17.20
C VAL A 152 3.18 -3.60 -18.35
N PHE A 153 2.77 -2.36 -18.07
CA PHE A 153 2.21 -1.46 -19.07
C PHE A 153 3.23 -1.10 -20.15
N VAL A 154 4.47 -0.78 -19.77
CA VAL A 154 5.55 -0.48 -20.72
C VAL A 154 5.91 -1.71 -21.56
N GLU A 155 5.95 -2.90 -20.95
CA GLU A 155 6.16 -4.16 -21.68
C GLU A 155 5.06 -4.38 -22.75
N GLN A 156 3.80 -4.13 -22.40
CA GLN A 156 2.69 -4.24 -23.35
C GLN A 156 2.76 -3.20 -24.49
N LEU A 157 3.11 -1.95 -24.18
CA LEU A 157 3.32 -0.92 -25.20
C LEU A 157 4.44 -1.31 -26.18
N ALA A 158 5.56 -1.82 -25.65
CA ALA A 158 6.68 -2.28 -26.46
C ALA A 158 6.29 -3.45 -27.37
N ASN A 159 5.51 -4.41 -26.86
CA ASN A 159 5.04 -5.55 -27.64
C ASN A 159 4.05 -5.15 -28.75
N LYS A 160 3.17 -4.17 -28.49
CA LYS A 160 2.28 -3.61 -29.53
C LYS A 160 3.06 -2.89 -30.63
N ASN A 161 4.15 -2.22 -30.28
CA ASN A 161 4.98 -1.49 -31.25
C ASN A 161 5.88 -2.41 -32.11
N LYS A 162 6.23 -3.62 -31.63
CA LYS A 162 6.98 -4.62 -32.42
C LYS A 162 6.12 -5.35 -33.47
N GLY A 163 4.80 -5.26 -33.36
CA GLY A 163 3.85 -5.88 -34.30
C GLY A 163 3.37 -4.95 -35.43
N ARG A 164 3.99 -3.76 -35.57
CA ARG A 164 3.82 -2.84 -36.70
C ARG A 164 5.10 -2.81 -37.52
#